data_AF-A0A7H8T7A5-F1
#
_entry.id   AF-A0A7H8T7A5-F1
#
_cell.length_a   1.000
_cell.length_b   1.000
_cell.length_c   1.000
_cell.angle_alpha   90.00
_cell.angle_beta   90.00
_cell.angle_gamma   90.00
#
_symmetry.space_group_name_H-M   'P 1'
#
loop_
_entity.id
_entity.type
_entity.pdbx_description
1 polymer ?
#
loop_
_entity_poly.entity_id
_entity_poly.type
_entity_poly.pdbx_seq_one_letter_code
_entity_poly.pdbx_strand_id
1 'polypeptide(L)'
;MAVQEAGQGGAVLGAHGGGCTCGDCPHGARAGHRRAVAEFLLKRDEFAAGQGLPAAVAHSVSASRQWVSEELTQSAEHVAERGRAEGDAWLARLWLRTACVVWGLVVALLLVQALTAIGAGWTAARTAGLLAAVVTAGALTAASWFHRARGGALAPVIGEDNRLSTSRAVAGAWVLFVAYAVLVLVGRLAAASGHAERDALISGLELARGAGVVTVLAVVCAIAVLVRRVVGVRVLGQRLQKVRAYRPRAADLLTDDAGRGSFADIQYVVIGGVALLFAAVRLGRRPDQLPDLPWGLAVVVLVSAATYLAGKYAEGGRPVILSVVRAREAGDLDAPIRTGDDIEIRGAGFVPPGAQGADRLSRMVVRIGAVHVRVPLVPVAGGFSNPTDAVLTVPVPADVEPGRVEVQVVTAVGVETNRYLIDVTE
;
A
#
# COMPACT_ATOMS: atom_id res chain seq x y z
N MET A 1 -13.07 19.20 -56.30
CA MET A 1 -13.46 20.57 -55.92
C MET A 1 -14.43 20.46 -54.75
N ALA A 2 -13.93 20.60 -53.53
CA ALA A 2 -14.00 21.80 -52.66
C ALA A 2 -15.05 21.53 -51.56
N VAL A 3 -14.68 21.06 -50.35
CA VAL A 3 -14.10 21.80 -49.20
C VAL A 3 -15.03 22.90 -48.67
N GLN A 4 -15.60 22.69 -47.48
CA GLN A 4 -15.45 23.62 -46.36
C GLN A 4 -15.81 23.01 -45.00
N GLU A 5 -14.86 23.14 -44.07
CA GLU A 5 -14.86 22.80 -42.66
C GLU A 5 -15.43 23.92 -41.76
N ALA A 6 -15.55 23.58 -40.47
CA ALA A 6 -15.54 24.44 -39.27
C ALA A 6 -16.89 25.10 -38.90
N GLY A 7 -17.32 25.16 -37.64
CA GLY A 7 -16.71 24.76 -36.37
C GLY A 7 -17.38 25.49 -35.21
N GLN A 8 -17.42 24.82 -34.04
CA GLN A 8 -17.41 25.37 -32.67
C GLN A 8 -18.62 26.14 -32.08
N GLY A 9 -18.91 25.79 -30.81
CA GLY A 9 -19.60 26.63 -29.81
C GLY A 9 -20.79 25.92 -29.16
N GLY A 10 -20.79 25.50 -27.90
CA GLY A 10 -19.87 25.76 -26.81
C GLY A 10 -19.98 24.68 -25.72
N ALA A 11 -18.82 24.21 -25.27
CA ALA A 11 -18.69 23.46 -24.04
C ALA A 11 -18.87 24.43 -22.87
N VAL A 12 -20.11 24.57 -22.41
CA VAL A 12 -20.42 25.24 -21.15
C VAL A 12 -19.90 24.34 -20.03
N LEU A 13 -18.95 24.89 -19.26
CA LEU A 13 -18.51 24.40 -17.96
C LEU A 13 -19.71 24.34 -17.00
N GLY A 14 -20.46 23.25 -17.07
CA GLY A 14 -21.51 22.94 -16.12
C GLY A 14 -20.89 22.52 -14.79
N ALA A 15 -20.95 23.41 -13.79
CA ALA A 15 -20.74 23.04 -12.41
C ALA A 15 -21.75 21.94 -12.04
N HIS A 16 -21.23 20.73 -11.77
CA HIS A 16 -22.04 19.58 -11.36
C HIS A 16 -22.65 19.81 -9.97
N GLY A 17 -23.84 20.39 -9.92
CA GLY A 17 -24.77 20.25 -8.81
C GLY A 17 -25.53 18.92 -8.95
N GLY A 18 -25.43 18.04 -7.95
CA GLY A 18 -26.07 16.72 -7.95
C GLY A 18 -25.16 15.61 -8.48
N GLY A 19 -25.00 14.53 -7.69
CA GLY A 19 -23.94 13.53 -7.83
C GLY A 19 -23.75 12.97 -9.23
N CYS A 20 -22.53 13.05 -9.76
CA CYS A 20 -22.20 12.52 -11.09
C CYS A 20 -22.50 11.02 -11.18
N THR A 21 -23.34 10.65 -12.15
CA THR A 21 -23.65 9.28 -12.55
C THR A 21 -22.64 8.69 -13.55
N CYS A 22 -21.66 9.49 -13.95
CA CYS A 22 -20.58 9.09 -14.83
C CYS A 22 -19.70 8.01 -14.17
N GLY A 23 -19.93 6.74 -14.51
CA GLY A 23 -19.25 5.59 -13.90
C GLY A 23 -17.72 5.63 -13.99
N ASP A 24 -17.18 6.23 -15.06
CA ASP A 24 -15.74 6.23 -15.34
C ASP A 24 -15.00 7.47 -14.84
N CYS A 25 -15.71 8.48 -14.31
CA CYS A 25 -15.04 9.63 -13.74
C CYS A 25 -14.70 9.35 -12.26
N PRO A 26 -13.51 9.72 -11.76
CA PRO A 26 -13.12 9.52 -10.36
C PRO A 26 -14.07 10.06 -9.28
N HIS A 27 -14.86 11.10 -9.57
CA HIS A 27 -15.89 11.52 -8.63
C HIS A 27 -17.06 10.53 -8.59
N GLY A 28 -17.51 10.04 -9.75
CA GLY A 28 -18.54 9.02 -9.88
C GLY A 28 -18.09 7.67 -9.32
N ALA A 29 -16.87 7.24 -9.61
CA ALA A 29 -16.28 6.00 -9.07
C ALA A 29 -16.21 6.05 -7.52
N ARG A 30 -15.73 7.17 -6.96
CA ARG A 30 -15.68 7.36 -5.49
C ARG A 30 -17.06 7.41 -4.86
N ALA A 31 -18.02 8.10 -5.48
CA ALA A 31 -19.39 8.17 -4.98
C ALA A 31 -20.07 6.79 -5.06
N GLY A 32 -19.85 6.05 -6.16
CA GLY A 32 -20.34 4.70 -6.35
C GLY A 32 -19.76 3.70 -5.37
N HIS A 33 -18.46 3.77 -5.08
CA HIS A 33 -17.84 2.94 -4.04
C HIS A 33 -18.39 3.26 -2.65
N ARG A 34 -18.50 4.54 -2.28
CA ARG A 34 -19.10 4.95 -1.00
C ARG A 34 -20.53 4.45 -0.83
N ARG A 35 -21.34 4.51 -1.89
CA ARG A 35 -22.71 4.01 -1.88
C ARG A 35 -22.74 2.50 -1.68
N ALA A 36 -21.95 1.75 -2.46
CA ALA A 36 -21.86 0.30 -2.32
C ALA A 36 -21.40 -0.11 -0.91
N VAL A 37 -20.44 0.60 -0.31
CA VAL A 37 -20.01 0.38 1.08
C VAL A 37 -21.17 0.64 2.05
N ALA A 38 -21.92 1.74 1.89
CA ALA A 38 -23.04 2.04 2.77
C ALA A 38 -24.16 0.99 2.66
N GLU A 39 -24.52 0.58 1.44
CA GLU A 39 -25.49 -0.49 1.19
C GLU A 39 -25.05 -1.82 1.81
N PHE A 40 -23.77 -2.17 1.65
CA PHE A 40 -23.20 -3.38 2.27
C PHE A 40 -23.26 -3.34 3.80
N LEU A 41 -22.91 -2.21 4.42
CA LEU A 41 -22.93 -2.05 5.87
C LEU A 41 -24.35 -2.16 6.43
N LEU A 42 -25.32 -1.52 5.78
CA LEU A 42 -26.73 -1.64 6.14
C LEU A 42 -27.19 -3.10 6.08
N LYS A 43 -26.92 -3.78 4.97
CA LYS A 43 -27.28 -5.19 4.77
C LYS A 43 -26.63 -6.12 5.80
N ARG A 44 -25.35 -5.90 6.13
CA ARG A 44 -24.66 -6.64 7.20
C ARG A 44 -25.33 -6.42 8.55
N ASP A 45 -25.67 -5.18 8.88
CA ASP A 45 -26.26 -4.84 10.17
C ASP A 45 -27.71 -5.36 10.29
N GLU A 46 -28.47 -5.40 9.19
CA GLU A 46 -29.79 -6.06 9.11
C GLU A 46 -29.67 -7.57 9.39
N PHE A 47 -28.72 -8.26 8.76
CA PHE A 47 -28.48 -9.69 9.03
C PHE A 47 -27.95 -9.94 10.44
N ALA A 48 -27.11 -9.05 10.98
CA ALA A 48 -26.67 -9.12 12.37
C ALA A 48 -27.84 -8.96 13.36
N ALA A 49 -28.88 -8.22 12.98
CA ALA A 49 -30.12 -8.08 13.75
C ALA A 49 -31.14 -9.21 13.50
N GLY A 50 -30.80 -10.21 12.67
CA GLY A 50 -31.69 -11.33 12.32
C GLY A 50 -32.82 -10.97 11.35
N GLN A 51 -32.71 -9.87 10.63
CA GLN A 51 -33.70 -9.40 9.66
C GLN A 51 -33.33 -9.81 8.23
N GLY A 52 -34.30 -9.79 7.30
CA GLY A 52 -34.02 -10.02 5.86
C GLY A 52 -33.83 -11.48 5.43
N LEU A 53 -34.04 -12.45 6.34
CA LEU A 53 -33.98 -13.88 6.04
C LEU A 53 -35.24 -14.36 5.28
N PRO A 54 -35.10 -15.11 4.17
CA PRO A 54 -36.23 -15.77 3.53
C PRO A 54 -36.88 -16.80 4.46
N ALA A 55 -38.21 -16.88 4.45
CA ALA A 55 -38.96 -17.84 5.28
C ALA A 55 -38.52 -19.30 5.05
N ALA A 56 -38.12 -19.65 3.82
CA ALA A 56 -37.67 -20.99 3.46
C ALA A 56 -36.40 -21.45 4.20
N VAL A 57 -35.51 -20.53 4.59
CA VAL A 57 -34.26 -20.87 5.30
C VAL A 57 -34.31 -20.56 6.79
N ALA A 58 -35.25 -19.70 7.22
CA ALA A 58 -35.38 -19.25 8.61
C ALA A 58 -35.61 -20.38 9.63
N HIS A 59 -36.12 -21.54 9.18
CA HIS A 59 -36.37 -22.70 10.05
C HIS A 59 -35.13 -23.53 10.36
N SER A 60 -34.00 -23.30 9.66
CA SER A 60 -32.74 -24.00 9.89
C SER A 60 -31.60 -23.00 10.09
N VAL A 61 -30.93 -23.10 11.24
CA VAL A 61 -29.81 -22.23 11.60
C VAL A 61 -28.65 -22.37 10.61
N SER A 62 -28.34 -23.61 10.20
CA SER A 62 -27.27 -23.88 9.23
C SER A 62 -27.61 -23.33 7.84
N ALA A 63 -28.85 -23.53 7.38
CA ALA A 63 -29.31 -23.00 6.09
C ALA A 63 -29.34 -21.45 6.09
N SER A 64 -29.82 -20.84 7.18
CA SER A 64 -29.81 -19.39 7.35
C SER A 64 -28.40 -18.82 7.32
N ARG A 65 -27.45 -19.45 8.04
CA ARG A 65 -26.05 -19.02 8.08
C ARG A 65 -25.38 -19.12 6.70
N GLN A 66 -25.60 -20.22 5.99
CA GLN A 66 -25.06 -20.40 4.64
C GLN A 66 -25.62 -19.36 3.66
N TRP A 67 -26.94 -19.13 3.71
CA TRP A 67 -27.59 -18.14 2.86
C TRP A 67 -27.08 -16.72 3.13
N VAL A 68 -27.02 -16.30 4.40
CA VAL A 68 -26.47 -14.99 4.81
C VAL A 68 -25.02 -14.84 4.35
N SER A 69 -24.21 -15.89 4.53
CA SER A 69 -22.81 -15.87 4.12
C SER A 69 -22.65 -15.68 2.60
N GLU A 70 -23.46 -16.35 1.78
CA GLU A 70 -23.42 -16.20 0.32
C GLU A 70 -23.89 -14.80 -0.11
N GLU A 71 -24.98 -14.31 0.48
CA GLU A 71 -25.58 -13.02 0.17
C GLU A 71 -24.66 -11.83 0.56
N LEU A 72 -23.90 -11.99 1.65
CA LEU A 72 -22.84 -11.05 2.04
C LEU A 72 -21.59 -11.19 1.17
N THR A 73 -21.25 -12.40 0.73
CA THR A 73 -20.13 -12.64 -0.18
C THR A 73 -20.35 -11.93 -1.51
N GLN A 74 -21.52 -12.13 -2.13
CA GLN A 74 -21.88 -11.47 -3.39
C GLN A 74 -21.87 -9.94 -3.26
N SER A 75 -22.42 -9.41 -2.16
CA SER A 75 -22.42 -7.97 -1.92
C SER A 75 -21.01 -7.42 -1.69
N ALA A 76 -20.16 -8.14 -0.97
CA ALA A 76 -18.77 -7.76 -0.73
C ALA A 76 -17.94 -7.77 -2.03
N GLU A 77 -18.18 -8.71 -2.93
CA GLU A 77 -17.56 -8.74 -4.26
C GLU A 77 -17.90 -7.48 -5.06
N HIS A 78 -19.16 -7.05 -5.03
CA HIS A 78 -19.58 -5.79 -5.66
C HIS A 78 -18.85 -4.57 -5.06
N VAL A 79 -18.74 -4.49 -3.73
CA VAL A 79 -17.98 -3.43 -3.06
C VAL A 79 -16.51 -3.44 -3.51
N ALA A 80 -15.90 -4.62 -3.59
CA ALA A 80 -14.51 -4.79 -3.99
C ALA A 80 -14.28 -4.40 -5.46
N GLU A 81 -15.20 -4.71 -6.37
CA GLU A 81 -15.18 -4.25 -7.76
C GLU A 81 -15.23 -2.73 -7.85
N ARG A 82 -16.15 -2.10 -7.13
CA ARG A 82 -16.24 -0.62 -7.07
C ARG A 82 -15.01 0.01 -6.44
N GLY A 83 -14.42 -0.66 -5.45
CA GLY A 83 -13.16 -0.22 -4.83
C GLY A 83 -11.97 -0.27 -5.78
N ARG A 84 -11.87 -1.31 -6.62
CA ARG A 84 -10.87 -1.41 -7.69
C ARG A 84 -11.06 -0.31 -8.73
N ALA A 85 -12.30 -0.10 -9.19
CA ALA A 85 -12.63 0.96 -10.14
C ALA A 85 -12.29 2.36 -9.61
N GLU A 86 -12.57 2.66 -8.32
CA GLU A 86 -12.11 3.91 -7.69
C GLU A 86 -10.58 4.02 -7.69
N GLY A 87 -9.88 2.94 -7.38
CA GLY A 87 -8.41 2.88 -7.37
C GLY A 87 -7.80 3.20 -8.72
N ASP A 88 -8.29 2.56 -9.78
CA ASP A 88 -7.81 2.76 -11.15
C ASP A 88 -8.09 4.18 -11.66
N ALA A 89 -9.30 4.68 -11.39
CA ALA A 89 -9.69 6.03 -11.75
C ALA A 89 -8.84 7.09 -10.99
N TRP A 90 -8.51 6.82 -9.72
CA TRP A 90 -7.61 7.67 -8.93
C TRP A 90 -6.19 7.68 -9.50
N LEU A 91 -5.62 6.51 -9.85
CA LEU A 91 -4.29 6.40 -10.46
C LEU A 91 -4.23 7.18 -11.78
N ALA A 92 -5.26 7.10 -12.60
CA ALA A 92 -5.35 7.83 -13.87
C ALA A 92 -5.34 9.37 -13.72
N ARG A 93 -5.73 9.92 -12.57
CA ARG A 93 -5.65 11.36 -12.27
C ARG A 93 -4.42 11.76 -11.45
N LEU A 94 -3.66 10.80 -10.93
CA LEU A 94 -2.51 11.07 -10.08
C LEU A 94 -1.47 11.93 -10.81
N TRP A 95 -1.27 11.74 -12.11
CA TRP A 95 -0.30 12.50 -12.89
C TRP A 95 -0.57 14.02 -12.87
N LEU A 96 -1.84 14.45 -12.89
CA LEU A 96 -2.20 15.86 -12.80
C LEU A 96 -1.79 16.43 -11.45
N ARG A 97 -2.06 15.69 -10.37
CA ARG A 97 -1.67 16.10 -9.02
C ARG A 97 -0.15 16.16 -8.86
N THR A 98 0.55 15.16 -9.38
CA THR A 98 2.02 15.14 -9.39
C THR A 98 2.56 16.34 -10.15
N ALA A 99 2.03 16.65 -11.34
CA ALA A 99 2.43 17.83 -12.10
C ALA A 99 2.17 19.12 -11.32
N CYS A 100 0.97 19.31 -10.76
CA CYS A 100 0.65 20.50 -9.95
C CYS A 100 1.59 20.66 -8.74
N VAL A 101 1.86 19.58 -8.01
CA VAL A 101 2.76 19.62 -6.84
C VAL A 101 4.18 19.96 -7.26
N VAL A 102 4.70 19.29 -8.29
CA VAL A 102 6.08 19.47 -8.75
C VAL A 102 6.29 20.88 -9.31
N TRP A 103 5.37 21.40 -10.13
CA TRP A 103 5.45 22.78 -10.61
C TRP A 103 5.20 23.80 -9.51
N GLY A 104 4.34 23.50 -8.53
CA GLY A 104 4.18 24.30 -7.32
C GLY A 104 5.49 24.42 -6.52
N LEU A 105 6.26 23.33 -6.41
CA LEU A 105 7.59 23.35 -5.79
C LEU A 105 8.61 24.19 -6.58
N VAL A 106 8.57 24.15 -7.91
CA VAL A 106 9.41 25.03 -8.76
C VAL A 106 9.07 26.50 -8.51
N VAL A 107 7.78 26.85 -8.47
CA VAL A 107 7.33 28.22 -8.18
C VAL A 107 7.72 28.64 -6.77
N ALA A 108 7.54 27.76 -5.77
CA ALA A 108 7.96 28.03 -4.40
C ALA A 108 9.48 28.26 -4.30
N LEU A 109 10.28 27.45 -4.98
CA LEU A 109 11.73 27.63 -5.05
C LEU A 109 12.09 28.98 -5.69
N LEU A 110 11.44 29.36 -6.78
CA LEU A 110 11.60 30.66 -7.42
C LEU A 110 11.29 31.81 -6.45
N LEU A 111 10.17 31.74 -5.74
CA LEU A 111 9.77 32.76 -4.77
C LEU A 111 10.78 32.88 -3.62
N VAL A 112 11.22 31.76 -3.05
CA VAL A 112 12.24 31.74 -1.98
C VAL A 112 13.56 32.32 -2.49
N GLN A 113 13.99 31.95 -3.70
CA GLN A 113 15.21 32.49 -4.30
C GLN A 113 15.09 33.99 -4.60
N ALA A 114 13.94 34.46 -5.08
CA ALA A 114 13.69 35.87 -5.34
C ALA A 114 13.67 36.69 -4.03
N LEU A 115 13.00 36.20 -2.99
CA LEU A 115 12.98 36.85 -1.67
C LEU A 115 14.38 36.92 -1.05
N THR A 116 15.15 35.82 -1.13
CA THR A 116 16.54 35.80 -0.65
C THR A 116 17.52 36.53 -1.57
N ALA A 117 17.10 36.93 -2.77
CA ALA A 117 17.88 37.81 -3.66
C ALA A 117 17.83 39.27 -3.27
N ILE A 118 16.83 39.67 -2.49
CA ILE A 118 16.72 41.03 -1.99
C ILE A 118 17.94 41.29 -1.08
N GLY A 119 18.79 42.24 -1.49
CA GLY A 119 20.05 42.56 -0.81
C GLY A 119 21.26 41.73 -1.26
N ALA A 120 21.12 40.40 -1.41
CA ALA A 120 22.25 39.52 -1.79
C ALA A 120 22.52 39.44 -3.30
N GLY A 121 21.62 39.96 -4.14
CA GLY A 121 21.73 39.93 -5.61
C GLY A 121 21.41 38.56 -6.20
N TRP A 122 21.18 38.49 -7.52
CA TRP A 122 20.90 37.23 -8.23
C TRP A 122 22.20 36.57 -8.70
N THR A 123 22.36 35.27 -8.45
CA THR A 123 23.62 34.55 -8.74
C THR A 123 23.44 33.45 -9.78
N ALA A 124 24.52 33.06 -10.46
CA ALA A 124 24.52 31.94 -11.40
C ALA A 124 24.06 30.62 -10.76
N ALA A 125 24.40 30.40 -9.48
CA ALA A 125 23.96 29.24 -8.72
C ALA A 125 22.43 29.17 -8.57
N ARG A 126 21.75 30.30 -8.42
CA ARG A 126 20.27 30.36 -8.36
C ARG A 126 19.65 30.01 -9.70
N THR A 127 20.17 30.59 -10.79
CA THR A 127 19.75 30.24 -12.15
C THR A 127 19.95 28.74 -12.41
N ALA A 128 21.11 28.17 -12.08
CA ALA A 128 21.39 26.74 -12.23
C ALA A 128 20.43 25.88 -11.38
N GLY A 129 20.17 26.28 -10.14
CA GLY A 129 19.21 25.63 -9.24
C GLY A 129 17.78 25.60 -9.78
N LEU A 130 17.32 26.70 -10.40
CA LEU A 130 16.00 26.79 -11.01
C LEU A 130 15.90 26.00 -12.32
N LEU A 131 16.92 26.09 -13.18
CA LEU A 131 16.98 25.29 -14.41
C LEU A 131 16.98 23.79 -14.09
N ALA A 132 17.78 23.36 -13.11
CA ALA A 132 17.75 21.98 -12.63
C ALA A 132 16.34 21.59 -12.15
N ALA A 133 15.67 22.46 -11.40
CA ALA A 133 14.32 22.21 -10.91
C ALA A 133 13.31 22.07 -12.06
N VAL A 134 13.39 22.92 -13.08
CA VAL A 134 12.57 22.85 -14.29
C VAL A 134 12.82 21.55 -15.06
N VAL A 135 14.08 21.15 -15.25
CA VAL A 135 14.44 19.89 -15.92
C VAL A 135 13.90 18.69 -15.15
N THR A 136 14.12 18.65 -13.84
CA THR A 136 13.58 17.58 -12.97
C THR A 136 12.05 17.56 -13.01
N ALA A 137 11.40 18.73 -12.95
CA ALA A 137 9.95 18.86 -13.02
C ALA A 137 9.37 18.37 -14.35
N GLY A 138 10.01 18.75 -15.46
CA GLY A 138 9.66 18.28 -16.80
C GLY A 138 9.79 16.76 -16.92
N ALA A 139 10.89 16.19 -16.44
CA ALA A 139 11.11 14.74 -16.45
C ALA A 139 10.07 13.99 -15.61
N LEU A 140 9.77 14.45 -14.39
CA LEU A 140 8.74 13.85 -13.53
C LEU A 140 7.34 13.97 -14.12
N THR A 141 7.04 15.11 -14.77
CA THR A 141 5.76 15.33 -15.47
C THR A 141 5.63 14.39 -16.66
N ALA A 142 6.67 14.26 -17.48
CA ALA A 142 6.71 13.36 -18.62
C ALA A 142 6.56 11.90 -18.18
N ALA A 143 7.35 11.45 -17.19
CA ALA A 143 7.24 10.12 -16.62
C ALA A 143 5.84 9.86 -16.06
N SER A 144 5.23 10.86 -15.42
CA SER A 144 3.86 10.76 -14.91
C SER A 144 2.82 10.61 -16.02
N TRP A 145 3.01 11.31 -17.13
CA TRP A 145 2.12 11.23 -18.28
C TRP A 145 2.23 9.89 -19.03
N PHE A 146 3.46 9.44 -19.32
CA PHE A 146 3.72 8.16 -20.01
C PHE A 146 3.31 6.95 -19.16
N HIS A 147 3.48 7.01 -17.84
CA HIS A 147 3.14 5.91 -16.92
C HIS A 147 1.85 6.14 -16.13
N ARG A 148 0.94 6.99 -16.62
CA ARG A 148 -0.31 7.36 -15.91
C ARG A 148 -1.16 6.15 -15.47
N ALA A 149 -1.17 5.08 -16.27
CA ALA A 149 -1.90 3.86 -15.97
C ALA A 149 -1.31 3.05 -14.79
N ARG A 150 -0.06 3.32 -14.40
CA ARG A 150 0.68 2.59 -13.35
C ARG A 150 1.02 3.46 -12.14
N GLY A 151 0.42 4.65 -12.02
CA GLY A 151 0.71 5.60 -10.94
C GLY A 151 1.75 6.67 -11.29
N GLY A 152 2.15 6.79 -12.56
CA GLY A 152 3.01 7.86 -13.05
C GLY A 152 4.42 7.82 -12.47
N ALA A 153 4.97 8.97 -12.08
CA ALA A 153 6.30 9.04 -11.47
C ALA A 153 6.41 8.30 -10.12
N LEU A 154 5.28 7.96 -9.47
CA LEU A 154 5.27 7.15 -8.25
C LEU A 154 5.30 5.64 -8.54
N ALA A 155 5.15 5.20 -9.79
CA ALA A 155 5.15 3.78 -10.15
C ALA A 155 6.36 3.00 -9.58
N PRO A 156 7.60 3.53 -9.59
CA PRO A 156 8.75 2.81 -9.02
C PRO A 156 8.68 2.60 -7.51
N VAL A 157 7.94 3.45 -6.79
CA VAL A 157 7.82 3.37 -5.32
C VAL A 157 6.58 2.61 -4.87
N ILE A 158 5.69 2.24 -5.80
CA ILE A 158 4.55 1.36 -5.53
C ILE A 158 5.04 -0.09 -5.52
N GLY A 159 4.70 -0.81 -4.45
CA GLY A 159 4.99 -2.23 -4.25
C GLY A 159 4.11 -3.14 -5.10
N GLU A 160 4.50 -4.42 -5.16
CA GLU A 160 3.75 -5.46 -5.86
C GLU A 160 2.34 -5.69 -5.27
N ASP A 161 2.16 -5.34 -4.00
CA ASP A 161 0.88 -5.33 -3.26
C ASP A 161 0.06 -4.05 -3.46
N ASN A 162 0.45 -3.18 -4.39
CA ASN A 162 -0.23 -1.91 -4.72
C ASN A 162 -0.27 -0.90 -3.55
N ARG A 163 0.70 -0.99 -2.63
CA ARG A 163 0.94 -0.02 -1.54
C ARG A 163 2.20 0.80 -1.81
N LEU A 164 2.37 1.95 -1.16
CA LEU A 164 3.68 2.63 -1.22
C LEU A 164 4.72 1.86 -0.40
N SER A 165 5.88 1.59 -0.99
CA SER A 165 7.00 0.95 -0.30
C SER A 165 7.87 1.98 0.39
N THR A 166 7.95 1.92 1.72
CA THR A 166 8.78 2.80 2.55
C THR A 166 10.24 2.84 2.07
N SER A 167 10.87 1.69 1.85
CA SER A 167 12.25 1.63 1.37
C SER A 167 12.46 2.21 -0.02
N ARG A 168 11.54 1.95 -0.97
CA ARG A 168 11.65 2.52 -2.32
C ARG A 168 11.40 4.02 -2.32
N ALA A 169 10.48 4.51 -1.48
CA ALA A 169 10.20 5.94 -1.35
C ALA A 169 11.40 6.71 -0.79
N VAL A 170 12.02 6.22 0.29
CA VAL A 170 13.24 6.84 0.85
C VAL A 170 14.38 6.80 -0.16
N ALA A 171 14.63 5.65 -0.81
CA ALA A 171 15.66 5.55 -1.84
C ALA A 171 15.39 6.47 -3.04
N GLY A 172 14.15 6.51 -3.52
CA GLY A 172 13.72 7.38 -4.62
C GLY A 172 13.89 8.86 -4.29
N ALA A 173 13.61 9.28 -3.06
CA ALA A 173 13.83 10.66 -2.60
C ALA A 173 15.32 11.02 -2.62
N TRP A 174 16.20 10.15 -2.13
CA TRP A 174 17.65 10.35 -2.17
C TRP A 174 18.20 10.38 -3.60
N VAL A 175 17.76 9.45 -4.47
CA VAL A 175 18.15 9.43 -5.89
C VAL A 175 17.73 10.73 -6.58
N LEU A 176 16.49 11.16 -6.39
CA LEU A 176 15.97 12.38 -6.98
C LEU A 176 16.75 13.62 -6.50
N PHE A 177 17.03 13.68 -5.19
CA PHE A 177 17.81 14.77 -4.60
C PHE A 177 19.24 14.83 -5.13
N VAL A 178 19.93 13.69 -5.21
CA VAL A 178 21.31 13.63 -5.73
C VAL A 178 21.34 13.97 -7.22
N ALA A 179 20.39 13.46 -8.01
CA ALA A 179 20.27 13.84 -9.42
C ALA A 179 20.04 15.35 -9.60
N TYR A 180 19.17 15.94 -8.77
CA TYR A 180 18.97 17.39 -8.73
C TYR A 180 20.27 18.13 -8.38
N ALA A 181 20.98 17.71 -7.32
CA ALA A 181 22.24 18.34 -6.90
C ALA A 181 23.31 18.30 -8.01
N VAL A 182 23.43 17.17 -8.70
CA VAL A 182 24.34 17.03 -9.85
C VAL A 182 23.92 17.96 -11.00
N LEU A 183 22.63 18.08 -11.31
CA LEU A 183 22.15 19.02 -12.33
C LEU A 183 22.45 20.48 -11.97
N VAL A 184 22.37 20.87 -10.69
CA VAL A 184 22.79 22.20 -10.24
C VAL A 184 24.27 22.42 -10.54
N LEU A 185 25.14 21.45 -10.20
CA LEU A 185 26.58 21.54 -10.44
C LEU A 185 26.90 21.58 -11.95
N VAL A 186 26.22 20.78 -12.78
CA VAL A 186 26.35 20.80 -14.24
C VAL A 186 25.96 22.17 -14.80
N GLY A 187 24.84 22.74 -14.35
CA GLY A 187 24.41 24.08 -14.76
C GLY A 187 25.41 25.17 -14.38
N ARG A 188 26.02 25.06 -13.19
CA ARG A 188 27.09 25.98 -12.77
C ARG A 188 28.36 25.81 -13.60
N LEU A 189 28.75 24.58 -13.90
CA LEU A 189 29.92 24.31 -14.72
C LEU A 189 29.75 24.87 -16.14
N ALA A 190 28.55 24.76 -16.71
CA ALA A 190 28.22 25.34 -18.00
C ALA A 190 28.26 26.88 -18.01
N ALA A 191 27.91 27.51 -16.88
CA ALA A 191 27.95 28.96 -16.72
C ALA A 191 29.34 29.51 -16.32
N ALA A 192 30.25 28.64 -15.87
CA ALA A 192 31.58 29.05 -15.41
C ALA A 192 32.44 29.55 -16.58
N SER A 193 32.90 30.80 -16.48
CA SER A 193 33.70 31.46 -17.53
C SER A 193 35.21 31.33 -17.28
N GLY A 194 35.64 31.25 -16.02
CA GLY A 194 37.06 31.16 -15.63
C GLY A 194 37.55 29.74 -15.31
N HIS A 195 38.83 29.47 -15.57
CA HIS A 195 39.46 28.17 -15.30
C HIS A 195 39.44 27.82 -13.79
N ALA A 196 39.77 28.77 -12.92
CA ALA A 196 39.76 28.55 -11.46
C ALA A 196 38.36 28.23 -10.89
N GLU A 197 37.29 28.77 -11.48
CA GLU A 197 35.92 28.46 -11.06
C GLU A 197 35.52 27.04 -11.50
N ARG A 198 35.93 26.62 -12.69
CA ARG A 198 35.73 25.24 -13.17
C ARG A 198 36.48 24.24 -12.30
N ASP A 199 37.74 24.52 -11.99
CA ASP A 199 38.56 23.65 -11.14
C ASP A 199 37.96 23.52 -9.73
N ALA A 200 37.44 24.62 -9.17
CA ALA A 200 36.74 24.59 -7.89
C ALA A 200 35.48 23.71 -7.93
N LEU A 201 34.65 23.81 -8.98
CA LEU A 201 33.46 22.96 -9.16
C LEU A 201 33.81 21.48 -9.34
N ILE A 202 34.89 21.18 -10.08
CA ILE A 202 35.40 19.82 -10.27
C ILE A 202 35.91 19.28 -8.93
N SER A 203 36.65 20.08 -8.16
CA SER A 203 37.08 19.71 -6.79
C SER A 203 35.89 19.51 -5.85
N GLY A 204 34.78 20.21 -6.07
CA GLY A 204 33.53 20.08 -5.33
C GLY A 204 32.79 18.75 -5.56
N LEU A 205 33.12 18.04 -6.65
CA LEU A 205 32.62 16.70 -6.96
C LEU A 205 33.50 15.59 -6.36
N GLU A 206 34.65 15.94 -5.75
CA GLU A 206 35.53 14.94 -5.15
C GLU A 206 34.81 14.11 -4.09
N LEU A 207 35.09 12.81 -4.12
CA LEU A 207 34.48 11.85 -3.20
C LEU A 207 34.74 12.22 -1.73
N ALA A 208 35.88 12.84 -1.42
CA ALA A 208 36.20 13.32 -0.07
C ALA A 208 35.14 14.27 0.50
N ARG A 209 34.51 15.08 -0.35
CA ARG A 209 33.47 16.05 0.02
C ARG A 209 32.05 15.49 -0.07
N GLY A 210 31.86 14.47 -0.91
CA GLY A 210 30.56 13.82 -1.14
C GLY A 210 30.34 12.49 -0.42
N ALA A 211 31.36 11.97 0.29
CA ALA A 211 31.36 10.60 0.82
C ALA A 211 30.12 10.28 1.65
N GLY A 212 29.72 11.15 2.58
CA GLY A 212 28.55 10.93 3.42
C GLY A 212 27.24 10.76 2.63
N VAL A 213 26.98 11.62 1.64
CA VAL A 213 25.77 11.53 0.80
C VAL A 213 25.82 10.30 -0.10
N VAL A 214 26.99 10.01 -0.70
CA VAL A 214 27.16 8.83 -1.55
C VAL A 214 26.98 7.54 -0.75
N THR A 215 27.52 7.47 0.46
CA THR A 215 27.33 6.33 1.37
C THR A 215 25.86 6.16 1.74
N VAL A 216 25.17 7.24 2.13
CA VAL A 216 23.74 7.17 2.44
C VAL A 216 22.94 6.72 1.23
N LEU A 217 23.18 7.30 0.06
CA LEU A 217 22.54 6.91 -1.20
C LEU A 217 22.75 5.42 -1.49
N ALA A 218 23.99 4.93 -1.41
CA ALA A 218 24.33 3.53 -1.64
C ALA A 218 23.58 2.61 -0.67
N VAL A 219 23.53 2.96 0.62
CA VAL A 219 22.85 2.18 1.65
C VAL A 219 21.34 2.17 1.43
N VAL A 220 20.68 3.30 1.24
CA VAL A 220 19.21 3.32 1.06
C VAL A 220 18.78 2.57 -0.20
N CYS A 221 19.57 2.64 -1.28
CA CYS A 221 19.36 1.85 -2.49
C CYS A 221 19.56 0.35 -2.24
N ALA A 222 20.64 -0.03 -1.55
CA ALA A 222 20.89 -1.42 -1.18
C ALA A 222 19.76 -2.00 -0.30
N ILE A 223 19.28 -1.23 0.68
CA ILE A 223 18.15 -1.60 1.54
C ILE A 223 16.86 -1.76 0.73
N ALA A 224 16.59 -0.87 -0.23
CA ALA A 224 15.41 -0.99 -1.09
C ALA A 224 15.41 -2.30 -1.90
N VAL A 225 16.58 -2.71 -2.42
CA VAL A 225 16.75 -3.98 -3.13
C VAL A 225 16.65 -5.17 -2.17
N LEU A 226 17.35 -5.10 -1.04
CA LEU A 226 17.40 -6.18 -0.06
C LEU A 226 16.03 -6.46 0.55
N VAL A 227 15.30 -5.43 0.97
CA VAL A 227 13.94 -5.61 1.52
C VAL A 227 13.00 -6.18 0.47
N ARG A 228 13.08 -5.74 -0.79
CA ARG A 228 12.30 -6.37 -1.87
C ARG A 228 12.59 -7.87 -1.98
N ARG A 229 13.87 -8.26 -1.92
CA ARG A 229 14.27 -9.67 -1.95
C ARG A 229 13.75 -10.44 -0.74
N VAL A 230 13.89 -9.88 0.47
CA VAL A 230 13.45 -10.49 1.73
C VAL A 230 11.94 -10.73 1.72
N VAL A 231 11.16 -9.70 1.43
CA VAL A 231 9.69 -9.81 1.36
C VAL A 231 9.30 -10.80 0.26
N GLY A 232 9.88 -10.71 -0.93
CA GLY A 232 9.57 -11.62 -2.04
C GLY A 232 9.85 -13.10 -1.72
N VAL A 233 11.02 -13.42 -1.16
CA VAL A 233 11.37 -14.80 -0.76
C VAL A 233 10.43 -15.32 0.33
N ARG A 234 10.05 -14.47 1.29
CA ARG A 234 9.19 -14.89 2.40
C ARG A 234 7.72 -15.05 1.98
N VAL A 235 7.24 -14.26 1.03
CA VAL A 235 5.92 -14.45 0.42
C VAL A 235 5.90 -15.75 -0.39
N LEU A 236 6.89 -15.98 -1.25
CA LEU A 236 7.01 -17.23 -2.02
C LEU A 236 7.16 -18.46 -1.12
N GLY A 237 7.90 -18.33 -0.02
CA GLY A 237 8.05 -19.37 0.99
C GLY A 237 6.89 -19.47 1.98
N GLN A 238 5.77 -18.78 1.74
CA GLN A 238 4.56 -18.83 2.58
C GLN A 238 4.77 -18.45 4.06
N ARG A 239 5.85 -17.72 4.36
CA ARG A 239 6.18 -17.23 5.71
C ARG A 239 5.62 -15.84 6.00
N LEU A 240 5.16 -15.15 4.96
CA LEU A 240 4.55 -13.83 5.03
C LEU A 240 3.35 -13.78 4.09
N GLN A 241 2.26 -13.17 4.55
CA GLN A 241 1.02 -13.03 3.80
C GLN A 241 0.85 -11.56 3.40
N LYS A 242 0.79 -11.28 2.09
CA LYS A 242 0.63 -9.91 1.55
C LYS A 242 -0.66 -9.81 0.74
N VAL A 243 -1.55 -8.93 1.18
CA VAL A 243 -2.83 -8.66 0.52
C VAL A 243 -2.67 -7.44 -0.36
N ARG A 244 -3.07 -7.56 -1.63
CA ARG A 244 -3.07 -6.44 -2.56
C ARG A 244 -4.10 -5.39 -2.14
N ALA A 245 -3.65 -4.16 -1.92
CA ALA A 245 -4.49 -3.01 -1.65
C ALA A 245 -5.20 -2.52 -2.92
N TYR A 246 -6.37 -1.91 -2.78
CA TYR A 246 -7.08 -1.33 -3.93
C TYR A 246 -6.38 -0.08 -4.48
N ARG A 247 -5.67 0.67 -3.62
CA ARG A 247 -4.87 1.83 -4.02
C ARG A 247 -3.72 2.10 -3.04
N PRO A 248 -2.63 2.72 -3.50
CA PRO A 248 -1.59 3.23 -2.62
C PRO A 248 -2.11 4.40 -1.80
N ARG A 249 -1.65 4.53 -0.55
CA ARG A 249 -1.96 5.63 0.36
C ARG A 249 -0.66 6.21 0.92
N ALA A 250 -0.63 7.52 1.17
CA ALA A 250 0.52 8.17 1.80
C ALA A 250 0.82 7.58 3.20
N ALA A 251 -0.23 7.14 3.91
CA ALA A 251 -0.11 6.47 5.20
C ALA A 251 0.70 5.16 5.12
N ASP A 252 0.74 4.48 3.97
CA ASP A 252 1.48 3.22 3.80
C ASP A 252 2.99 3.37 4.07
N LEU A 253 3.53 4.59 4.01
CA LEU A 253 4.93 4.86 4.36
C LEU A 253 5.19 4.75 5.88
N LEU A 254 4.14 4.89 6.69
CA LEU A 254 4.19 5.03 8.14
C LEU A 254 3.43 3.91 8.87
N THR A 255 2.65 3.11 8.13
CA THR A 255 1.78 2.09 8.71
C THR A 255 2.10 0.70 8.18
N ASP A 256 1.85 -0.31 9.01
CA ASP A 256 1.84 -1.70 8.61
C ASP A 256 0.68 -2.02 7.65
N ASP A 257 0.60 -3.28 7.21
CA ASP A 257 -0.42 -3.70 6.25
C ASP A 257 -1.85 -3.63 6.82
N ALA A 258 -2.00 -3.66 8.15
CA ALA A 258 -3.27 -3.49 8.85
C ALA A 258 -3.63 -2.01 9.08
N GLY A 259 -2.75 -1.07 8.71
CA GLY A 259 -2.94 0.36 8.90
C GLY A 259 -2.55 0.89 10.29
N ARG A 260 -1.84 0.08 11.10
CA ARG A 260 -1.31 0.49 12.40
C ARG A 260 0.04 1.15 12.23
N GLY A 261 0.38 2.15 13.06
CA GLY A 261 1.69 2.79 13.00
C GLY A 261 2.83 1.80 13.19
N SER A 262 3.81 1.82 12.28
CA SER A 262 4.98 0.94 12.31
C SER A 262 6.20 1.73 12.77
N PHE A 263 6.71 1.45 13.96
CA PHE A 263 7.88 2.16 14.51
C PHE A 263 9.07 2.10 13.55
N ALA A 264 9.38 0.91 13.02
CA ALA A 264 10.51 0.69 12.12
C ALA A 264 10.38 1.49 10.80
N ASP A 265 9.16 1.62 10.27
CA ASP A 265 8.90 2.39 9.04
C ASP A 265 8.93 3.89 9.34
N ILE A 266 8.26 4.35 10.40
CA ILE A 266 8.21 5.76 10.82
C ILE A 266 9.61 6.31 11.08
N GLN A 267 10.42 5.64 11.90
CA GLN A 267 11.76 6.12 12.24
C GLN A 267 12.65 6.23 10.99
N TYR A 268 12.52 5.29 10.04
CA TYR A 268 13.31 5.29 8.81
C TYR A 268 12.95 6.44 7.89
N VAL A 269 11.65 6.73 7.73
CA VAL A 269 11.17 7.88 6.96
C VAL A 269 11.59 9.19 7.61
N VAL A 270 11.42 9.33 8.92
CA VAL A 270 11.73 10.57 9.65
C VAL A 270 13.23 10.85 9.63
N ILE A 271 14.07 9.88 10.00
CA ILE A 271 15.53 10.06 10.01
C ILE A 271 16.05 10.31 8.59
N GLY A 272 15.58 9.54 7.62
CA GLY A 272 15.92 9.74 6.21
C GLY A 272 15.52 11.13 5.70
N GLY A 273 14.33 11.60 6.06
CA GLY A 273 13.81 12.92 5.70
C GLY A 273 14.58 14.07 6.34
N VAL A 274 14.96 13.97 7.62
CA VAL A 274 15.79 14.97 8.31
C VAL A 274 17.17 15.06 7.67
N ALA A 275 17.79 13.91 7.35
CA ALA A 275 19.09 13.89 6.69
C ALA A 275 19.04 14.48 5.27
N LEU A 276 17.97 14.20 4.51
CA LEU A 276 17.73 14.78 3.19
C LEU A 276 17.54 16.29 3.27
N LEU A 277 16.76 16.77 4.25
CA LEU A 277 16.54 18.21 4.48
C LEU A 277 17.85 18.92 4.84
N PHE A 278 18.65 18.32 5.73
CA PHE A 278 19.97 18.84 6.05
C PHE A 278 20.85 18.94 4.81
N ALA A 279 20.90 17.90 3.98
CA ALA A 279 21.65 17.91 2.73
C ALA A 279 21.15 18.98 1.74
N ALA A 280 19.83 19.18 1.64
CA ALA A 280 19.25 20.23 0.80
C ALA A 280 19.64 21.65 1.27
N VAL A 281 19.62 21.90 2.58
CA VAL A 281 20.10 23.16 3.15
C VAL A 281 21.60 23.37 2.86
N ARG A 282 22.41 22.31 2.98
CA ARG A 282 23.85 22.36 2.66
C ARG A 282 24.08 22.69 1.19
N LEU A 283 23.34 22.08 0.27
CA LEU A 283 23.41 22.41 -1.16
C LEU A 283 23.08 23.88 -1.42
N GLY A 284 22.03 24.41 -0.79
CA GLY A 284 21.65 25.82 -0.95
C GLY A 284 22.69 26.80 -0.39
N ARG A 285 23.40 26.41 0.68
CA ARG A 285 24.45 27.22 1.31
C ARG A 285 25.81 27.11 0.60
N ARG A 286 26.11 25.97 -0.02
CA ARG A 286 27.36 25.68 -0.74
C ARG A 286 27.05 25.02 -2.09
N PRO A 287 26.55 25.78 -3.07
CA PRO A 287 26.09 25.24 -4.34
C PRO A 287 27.24 24.87 -5.30
N ASP A 288 28.49 24.98 -4.86
CA ASP A 288 29.73 24.70 -5.59
C ASP A 288 30.24 23.27 -5.39
N GLN A 289 29.65 22.53 -4.47
CA GLN A 289 30.06 21.16 -4.15
C GLN A 289 28.85 20.27 -3.88
N LEU A 290 29.07 18.95 -3.92
CA LEU A 290 28.09 18.03 -3.40
C LEU A 290 27.81 18.33 -1.91
N PRO A 291 26.58 18.05 -1.43
CA PRO A 291 26.25 18.31 -0.04
C PRO A 291 27.13 17.46 0.86
N ASP A 292 27.98 18.12 1.64
CA ASP A 292 28.81 17.46 2.63
C ASP A 292 27.94 17.13 3.85
N LEU A 293 27.66 15.84 4.01
CA LEU A 293 26.86 15.26 5.08
C LEU A 293 27.79 14.74 6.18
N PRO A 294 27.74 15.30 7.41
CA PRO A 294 28.57 14.86 8.51
C PRO A 294 28.42 13.36 8.76
N TRP A 295 29.55 12.68 9.00
CA TRP A 295 29.56 11.24 9.26
C TRP A 295 28.64 10.82 10.41
N GLY A 296 28.51 11.64 11.46
CA GLY A 296 27.57 11.35 12.54
C GLY A 296 26.13 11.19 12.05
N LEU A 297 25.67 12.06 11.15
CA LEU A 297 24.33 11.98 10.56
C LEU A 297 24.21 10.82 9.58
N ALA A 298 25.26 10.55 8.78
CA ALA A 298 25.30 9.38 7.93
C ALA A 298 25.17 8.08 8.74
N VAL A 299 25.92 7.93 9.83
CA VAL A 299 25.86 6.77 10.73
C VAL A 299 24.46 6.62 11.34
N VAL A 300 23.80 7.70 11.76
CA VAL A 300 22.41 7.64 12.26
C VAL A 300 21.45 7.11 11.18
N VAL A 301 21.60 7.53 9.93
CA VAL A 301 20.82 6.98 8.80
C VAL A 301 21.11 5.49 8.61
N LEU A 302 22.37 5.07 8.72
CA LEU A 302 22.76 3.66 8.60
C LEU A 302 22.13 2.79 9.70
N VAL A 303 22.18 3.24 10.96
CA VAL A 303 21.56 2.57 12.10
C VAL A 303 20.04 2.48 11.92
N SER A 304 19.43 3.57 11.44
CA SER A 304 18.00 3.61 11.11
C SER A 304 17.64 2.61 10.00
N ALA A 305 18.46 2.51 8.97
CA ALA A 305 18.27 1.58 7.86
C ALA A 305 18.41 0.11 8.31
N ALA A 306 19.39 -0.19 9.17
CA ALA A 306 19.58 -1.50 9.78
C ALA A 306 18.39 -1.89 10.67
N THR A 307 17.87 -0.95 11.47
CA THR A 307 16.69 -1.15 12.31
C THR A 307 15.44 -1.45 11.48
N TYR A 308 15.24 -0.71 10.38
CA TYR A 308 14.16 -0.96 9.43
C TYR A 308 14.27 -2.35 8.79
N LEU A 309 15.47 -2.72 8.33
CA LEU A 309 15.72 -4.04 7.76
C LEU A 309 15.43 -5.16 8.76
N ALA A 310 15.93 -5.03 9.99
CA ALA A 310 15.68 -5.99 11.07
C ALA A 310 14.17 -6.11 11.35
N GLY A 311 13.43 -5.00 11.36
CA GLY A 311 11.97 -5.00 11.45
C GLY A 311 11.30 -5.82 10.34
N LYS A 312 11.70 -5.63 9.07
CA LYS A 312 11.17 -6.43 7.94
C LYS A 312 11.53 -7.92 8.02
N TYR A 313 12.65 -8.26 8.66
CA TYR A 313 12.99 -9.66 8.95
C TYR A 313 12.19 -10.22 10.13
N ALA A 314 11.84 -9.41 11.12
CA ALA A 314 11.06 -9.82 12.28
C ALA A 314 9.56 -9.99 11.99
N GLU A 315 9.03 -9.31 10.97
CA GLU A 315 7.63 -9.45 10.54
C GLU A 315 7.28 -10.93 10.31
N GLY A 316 6.27 -11.44 11.00
CA GLY A 316 5.75 -12.80 10.83
C GLY A 316 4.38 -12.79 10.18
N GLY A 317 4.02 -13.89 9.51
CA GLY A 317 2.67 -14.02 8.97
C GLY A 317 2.33 -15.43 8.51
N ARG A 318 3.04 -16.46 8.98
CA ARG A 318 2.69 -17.84 8.65
C ARG A 318 1.44 -18.23 9.46
N PRO A 319 0.35 -18.67 8.80
CA PRO A 319 -0.83 -19.13 9.52
C PRO A 319 -0.54 -20.49 10.18
N VAL A 320 -1.07 -20.71 11.38
CA VAL A 320 -0.87 -21.95 12.14
C VAL A 320 -2.16 -22.35 12.86
N ILE A 321 -2.53 -23.63 12.78
CA ILE A 321 -3.55 -24.26 13.61
C ILE A 321 -2.86 -24.77 14.87
N LEU A 322 -3.36 -24.35 16.02
CA LEU A 322 -2.89 -24.80 17.34
C LEU A 322 -3.79 -25.89 17.91
N SER A 323 -5.10 -25.80 17.69
CA SER A 323 -6.06 -26.81 18.14
C SER A 323 -7.34 -26.77 17.31
N VAL A 324 -8.01 -27.91 17.20
CA VAL A 324 -9.37 -28.02 16.67
C VAL A 324 -10.23 -28.71 17.71
N VAL A 325 -11.37 -28.13 18.04
CA VAL A 325 -12.32 -28.64 19.03
C VAL A 325 -13.74 -28.58 18.49
N ARG A 326 -14.66 -29.36 19.06
CA ARG A 326 -16.10 -29.21 18.81
C ARG A 326 -16.55 -27.83 19.32
N ALA A 327 -17.25 -27.07 18.48
CA ALA A 327 -17.86 -25.82 18.92
C ALA A 327 -19.02 -26.16 19.87
N ARG A 328 -19.06 -25.52 21.04
CA ARG A 328 -19.99 -25.86 22.10
C ARG A 328 -21.06 -24.78 22.25
N GLU A 329 -22.33 -25.16 22.28
CA GLU A 329 -23.38 -24.28 22.76
C GLU A 329 -23.57 -24.44 24.29
N ALA A 330 -24.16 -23.41 24.93
CA ALA A 330 -24.37 -23.46 26.36
C ALA A 330 -25.38 -24.57 26.73
N GLY A 331 -24.89 -25.67 27.33
CA GLY A 331 -25.70 -26.82 27.71
C GLY A 331 -25.28 -28.13 27.05
N ASP A 332 -24.40 -28.08 26.05
CA ASP A 332 -23.87 -29.28 25.40
C ASP A 332 -22.93 -30.08 26.32
N LEU A 333 -23.07 -31.41 26.25
CA LEU A 333 -22.18 -32.37 26.86
C LEU A 333 -20.90 -32.54 26.03
N ASP A 334 -19.82 -32.95 26.70
CA ASP A 334 -18.58 -33.32 26.01
C ASP A 334 -18.83 -34.55 25.14
N ALA A 335 -18.57 -34.40 23.85
CA ALA A 335 -18.82 -35.42 22.83
C ALA A 335 -17.71 -35.39 21.76
N PRO A 336 -17.44 -36.52 21.09
CA PRO A 336 -16.57 -36.54 19.92
C PRO A 336 -17.13 -35.66 18.80
N ILE A 337 -16.26 -35.22 17.89
CA ILE A 337 -16.66 -34.45 16.70
C ILE A 337 -17.43 -35.37 15.76
N ARG A 338 -18.67 -35.00 15.41
CA ARG A 338 -19.50 -35.74 14.45
C ARG A 338 -19.65 -35.00 13.14
N THR A 339 -20.10 -35.73 12.12
CA THR A 339 -20.59 -35.08 10.90
C THR A 339 -21.78 -34.16 11.24
N GLY A 340 -21.80 -32.96 10.66
CA GLY A 340 -22.80 -31.93 10.93
C GLY A 340 -22.53 -31.05 12.15
N ASP A 341 -21.60 -31.42 13.05
CA ASP A 341 -21.20 -30.54 14.15
C ASP A 341 -20.44 -29.31 13.62
N ASP A 342 -20.57 -28.17 14.30
CA ASP A 342 -19.64 -27.07 14.14
C ASP A 342 -18.33 -27.39 14.88
N ILE A 343 -17.19 -27.12 14.25
CA ILE A 343 -15.87 -27.17 14.87
C ILE A 343 -15.28 -25.77 15.00
N GLU A 344 -14.59 -25.54 16.11
CA GLU A 344 -13.81 -24.36 16.39
C GLU A 344 -12.32 -24.64 16.15
N ILE A 345 -11.77 -23.98 15.14
CA ILE A 345 -10.35 -24.05 14.77
C ILE A 345 -9.65 -22.85 15.38
N ARG A 346 -8.74 -23.10 16.31
CA ARG A 346 -7.97 -22.07 17.02
C ARG A 346 -6.54 -22.03 16.52
N GLY A 347 -6.01 -20.83 16.38
CA GLY A 347 -4.68 -20.63 15.84
C GLY A 347 -4.28 -19.16 15.78
N ALA A 348 -3.44 -18.84 14.80
CA ALA A 348 -2.99 -17.47 14.56
C ALA A 348 -2.70 -17.26 13.07
N GLY A 349 -2.87 -16.02 12.61
CA GLY A 349 -2.54 -15.61 11.24
C GLY A 349 -3.56 -16.06 10.20
N PHE A 350 -4.77 -16.47 10.61
CA PHE A 350 -5.82 -16.90 9.67
C PHE A 350 -6.30 -15.75 8.79
N VAL A 351 -6.32 -14.53 9.33
CA VAL A 351 -6.72 -13.32 8.59
C VAL A 351 -5.48 -12.49 8.30
N PRO A 352 -4.97 -12.50 7.06
CA PRO A 352 -3.82 -11.69 6.68
C PRO A 352 -4.01 -10.22 7.03
N PRO A 353 -2.95 -9.50 7.46
CA PRO A 353 -2.99 -8.06 7.60
C PRO A 353 -3.50 -7.37 6.33
N GLY A 354 -4.58 -6.60 6.43
CA GLY A 354 -5.23 -5.93 5.30
C GLY A 354 -6.32 -6.77 4.59
N ALA A 355 -6.62 -7.98 5.06
CA ALA A 355 -7.71 -8.84 4.57
C ALA A 355 -8.97 -8.80 5.45
N GLN A 356 -9.17 -7.77 6.28
CA GLN A 356 -10.35 -7.68 7.17
C GLN A 356 -11.66 -7.36 6.44
N GLY A 357 -11.59 -7.01 5.15
CA GLY A 357 -12.76 -6.79 4.31
C GLY A 357 -13.50 -8.09 4.00
N ALA A 358 -14.83 -8.04 3.97
CA ALA A 358 -15.68 -9.21 3.74
C ALA A 358 -15.36 -9.95 2.43
N ASP A 359 -14.91 -9.24 1.39
CA ASP A 359 -14.52 -9.81 0.09
C ASP A 359 -13.27 -10.69 0.16
N ARG A 360 -12.45 -10.50 1.20
CA ARG A 360 -11.27 -11.31 1.48
C ARG A 360 -11.60 -12.42 2.47
N LEU A 361 -12.35 -12.10 3.52
CA LEU A 361 -12.81 -13.08 4.50
C LEU A 361 -13.61 -14.21 3.85
N SER A 362 -14.47 -13.91 2.88
CA SER A 362 -15.27 -14.91 2.14
C SER A 362 -14.44 -15.91 1.31
N ARG A 363 -13.16 -15.62 1.07
CA ARG A 363 -12.25 -16.49 0.32
C ARG A 363 -11.55 -17.52 1.20
N MET A 364 -11.72 -17.44 2.52
CA MET A 364 -11.13 -18.39 3.45
C MET A 364 -11.83 -19.74 3.32
N VAL A 365 -11.03 -20.79 3.26
CA VAL A 365 -11.50 -22.17 3.10
C VAL A 365 -10.83 -23.04 4.14
N VAL A 366 -11.59 -23.96 4.71
CA VAL A 366 -11.07 -25.05 5.53
C VAL A 366 -11.12 -26.33 4.72
N ARG A 367 -9.98 -26.99 4.56
CA ARG A 367 -9.90 -28.35 4.02
C ARG A 367 -10.05 -29.31 5.18
N ILE A 368 -11.10 -30.14 5.16
CA ILE A 368 -11.36 -31.22 6.10
C ILE A 368 -11.29 -32.52 5.31
N GLY A 369 -10.16 -33.22 5.40
CA GLY A 369 -9.87 -34.37 4.54
C GLY A 369 -9.84 -33.99 3.07
N ALA A 370 -10.69 -34.60 2.26
CA ALA A 370 -10.84 -34.28 0.84
C ALA A 370 -11.81 -33.11 0.57
N VAL A 371 -12.57 -32.67 1.56
CA VAL A 371 -13.67 -31.70 1.38
C VAL A 371 -13.19 -30.27 1.66
N HIS A 372 -13.63 -29.33 0.82
CA HIS A 372 -13.33 -27.90 0.97
C HIS A 372 -14.59 -27.16 1.46
N VAL A 373 -14.49 -26.55 2.64
CA VAL A 373 -15.58 -25.84 3.30
C VAL A 373 -15.27 -24.36 3.31
N ARG A 374 -16.15 -23.53 2.73
CA ARG A 374 -16.03 -22.08 2.86
C ARG A 374 -16.29 -21.66 4.30
N VAL A 375 -15.46 -20.79 4.85
CA VAL A 375 -15.70 -20.28 6.20
C VAL A 375 -16.90 -19.33 6.16
N PRO A 376 -17.98 -19.61 6.91
CA PRO A 376 -19.18 -18.80 6.84
C PRO A 376 -18.94 -17.42 7.46
N LEU A 377 -19.38 -16.37 6.76
CA LEU A 377 -19.43 -15.02 7.30
C LEU A 377 -20.57 -14.93 8.32
N VAL A 378 -20.23 -14.74 9.59
CA VAL A 378 -21.22 -14.53 10.66
C VAL A 378 -21.21 -13.05 11.04
N PRO A 379 -22.21 -12.26 10.59
CA PRO A 379 -22.23 -10.82 10.81
C PRO A 379 -22.55 -10.50 12.27
N VAL A 380 -21.87 -9.48 12.79
CA VAL A 380 -22.19 -8.85 14.08
C VAL A 380 -22.18 -7.33 13.88
N ALA A 381 -22.77 -6.58 14.81
CA ALA A 381 -22.73 -5.13 14.76
C ALA A 381 -21.27 -4.64 14.61
N GLY A 382 -20.98 -3.94 13.51
CA GLY A 382 -19.65 -3.40 13.23
C GLY A 382 -18.66 -4.35 12.55
N GLY A 383 -18.97 -5.64 12.34
CA GLY A 383 -18.01 -6.57 11.73
C GLY A 383 -18.50 -8.01 11.59
N PHE A 384 -17.59 -8.95 11.83
CA PHE A 384 -17.83 -10.38 11.76
C PHE A 384 -17.27 -11.06 13.00
N SER A 385 -18.04 -11.98 13.60
CA SER A 385 -17.54 -12.87 14.66
C SER A 385 -16.82 -14.09 14.08
N ASN A 386 -17.08 -14.41 12.81
CA ASN A 386 -16.40 -15.44 12.04
C ASN A 386 -16.32 -15.01 10.57
N PRO A 387 -15.17 -15.15 9.90
CA PRO A 387 -13.86 -15.56 10.41
C PRO A 387 -13.13 -14.49 11.25
N THR A 388 -12.26 -14.93 12.17
CA THR A 388 -11.32 -14.06 12.91
C THR A 388 -9.88 -14.54 12.74
N ASP A 389 -8.89 -13.73 13.13
CA ASP A 389 -7.47 -14.09 12.96
C ASP A 389 -7.04 -15.31 13.82
N ALA A 390 -7.71 -15.53 14.95
CA ALA A 390 -7.35 -16.56 15.91
C ALA A 390 -8.34 -17.72 15.96
N VAL A 391 -9.58 -17.53 15.49
CA VAL A 391 -10.66 -18.51 15.61
C VAL A 391 -11.50 -18.55 14.34
N LEU A 392 -11.75 -19.76 13.84
CA LEU A 392 -12.69 -20.04 12.77
C LEU A 392 -13.70 -21.08 13.23
N THR A 393 -14.97 -20.85 12.94
CA THR A 393 -16.05 -21.82 13.16
C THR A 393 -16.55 -22.30 11.80
N VAL A 394 -16.50 -23.61 11.58
CA VAL A 394 -16.99 -24.24 10.33
C VAL A 394 -17.78 -25.51 10.64
N PRO A 395 -18.84 -25.81 9.87
CA PRO A 395 -19.52 -27.09 9.99
C PRO A 395 -18.66 -28.21 9.41
N VAL A 396 -18.72 -29.39 10.01
CA VAL A 396 -18.17 -30.64 9.45
C VAL A 396 -19.15 -31.16 8.39
N PRO A 397 -18.80 -31.20 7.10
CA PRO A 397 -19.69 -31.69 6.06
C PRO A 397 -20.04 -33.17 6.25
N ALA A 398 -21.23 -33.56 5.80
CA ALA A 398 -21.66 -34.96 5.79
C ALA A 398 -20.78 -35.84 4.87
N ASP A 399 -20.14 -35.25 3.86
CA ASP A 399 -19.24 -35.95 2.93
C ASP A 399 -17.86 -36.27 3.52
N VAL A 400 -17.59 -35.88 4.78
CA VAL A 400 -16.33 -36.21 5.46
C VAL A 400 -16.41 -37.65 5.96
N GLU A 401 -15.48 -38.48 5.50
CA GLU A 401 -15.36 -39.87 5.97
C GLU A 401 -15.07 -39.92 7.48
N PRO A 402 -15.80 -40.74 8.26
CA PRO A 402 -15.49 -40.99 9.66
C PRO A 402 -14.08 -41.57 9.82
N GLY A 403 -13.39 -41.16 10.89
CA GLY A 403 -12.05 -41.59 11.24
C GLY A 403 -11.07 -40.43 11.42
N ARG A 404 -9.77 -40.71 11.20
CA ARG A 404 -8.70 -39.72 11.32
C ARG A 404 -8.64 -38.84 10.08
N VAL A 405 -8.93 -37.56 10.28
CA VAL A 405 -9.02 -36.58 9.19
C VAL A 405 -8.07 -35.42 9.43
N GLU A 406 -7.40 -34.96 8.37
CA GLU A 406 -6.57 -33.76 8.41
C GLU A 406 -7.41 -32.50 8.22
N VAL A 407 -7.20 -31.50 9.07
CA VAL A 407 -7.75 -30.15 8.95
C VAL A 407 -6.65 -29.17 8.58
N GLN A 408 -6.92 -28.33 7.58
CA GLN A 408 -6.07 -27.21 7.19
C GLN A 408 -6.92 -25.98 6.87
N VAL A 409 -6.40 -24.80 7.20
CA VAL A 409 -6.98 -23.53 6.80
C VAL A 409 -6.19 -23.00 5.60
N VAL A 410 -6.92 -22.59 4.57
CA VAL A 410 -6.44 -21.83 3.42
C VAL A 410 -6.90 -20.39 3.62
N THR A 411 -5.94 -19.48 3.82
CA THR A 411 -6.27 -18.07 4.06
C THR A 411 -6.74 -17.37 2.78
N ALA A 412 -7.22 -16.12 2.92
CA ALA A 412 -7.68 -15.30 1.81
C ALA A 412 -6.63 -15.03 0.69
N VAL A 413 -5.35 -15.28 0.98
CA VAL A 413 -4.23 -15.16 0.01
C VAL A 413 -3.71 -16.52 -0.47
N GLY A 414 -4.37 -17.62 -0.08
CA GLY A 414 -4.03 -18.97 -0.54
C GLY A 414 -2.86 -19.63 0.21
N VAL A 415 -2.52 -19.15 1.41
CA VAL A 415 -1.49 -19.81 2.24
C VAL A 415 -2.16 -20.89 3.10
N GLU A 416 -1.61 -22.11 3.05
CA GLU A 416 -2.05 -23.23 3.87
C GLU A 416 -1.38 -23.22 5.25
N THR A 417 -2.13 -23.58 6.29
CA THR A 417 -1.60 -23.88 7.63
C THR A 417 -0.89 -25.24 7.66
N ASN A 418 -0.27 -25.55 8.82
CA ASN A 418 0.02 -26.93 9.18
C ASN A 418 -1.24 -27.80 9.14
N ARG A 419 -1.03 -29.10 8.89
CA ARG A 419 -2.05 -30.15 9.01
C ARG A 419 -2.26 -30.46 10.48
N TYR A 420 -3.53 -30.49 10.90
CA TYR A 420 -3.93 -30.86 12.25
C TYR A 420 -4.86 -32.08 12.17
N LEU A 421 -4.55 -33.16 12.89
CA LEU A 421 -5.36 -34.37 12.87
C LEU A 421 -6.50 -34.28 13.89
N ILE A 422 -7.70 -34.65 13.46
CA ILE A 422 -8.88 -34.83 14.31
C ILE A 422 -9.45 -36.22 14.08
N ASP A 423 -10.19 -36.73 15.08
CA ASP A 423 -11.00 -37.94 14.95
C ASP A 423 -12.48 -37.53 14.77
N VAL A 424 -13.07 -37.91 13.63
CA VAL A 424 -14.48 -37.67 13.30
C VAL A 424 -15.25 -38.98 13.48
N THR A 425 -16.36 -38.93 14.20
CA THR A 425 -17.29 -40.07 14.34
C THR A 425 -18.54 -39.85 13.50
N GLU A 426 -19.33 -40.92 13.28
CA GLU A 426 -20.64 -40.81 12.63
C GLU A 426 -21.58 -39.83 13.35
#